data_AF-A0A3A8Q0I1-F1
#
_entry.id   AF-A0A3A8Q0I1-F1
#
_cell.length_a   1.000
_cell.length_b   1.000
_cell.length_c   1.000
_cell.angle_alpha   90.00
_cell.angle_beta   90.00
_cell.angle_gamma   90.00
#
_symmetry.space_group_name_H-M   'P 1'
#
loop_
_entity.id
_entity.type
_entity.pdbx_description
1 polymer ?
#
loop_
_entity_poly.entity_id
_entity_poly.type
_entity_poly.pdbx_seq_one_letter_code
_entity_poly.pdbx_strand_id
1 'polypeptide(L)'
;MAANALTDRIVPLEDLWGRPGGDLCFELLAARSQPEVLDRVSRAIALRAHQTFEPASARLARRAVHLLEGDAVRVETVAEQLGVTARHLRRAFTANVGIGPKDFARTVRLQRAVRMTATSRDWGRIAVDAGYYDQAHLIADFRELIGLTPGAYMKRPAASPGPAQGVRC
;
A
#
# COMPACT_ATOMS: atom_id res chain seq x y z
N MET A 1 0.67 -7.76 -17.19
CA MET A 1 -0.17 -6.55 -17.08
C MET A 1 0.55 -5.55 -16.17
N ALA A 2 0.48 -4.24 -16.43
CA ALA A 2 1.05 -3.24 -15.53
C ALA A 2 0.15 -3.03 -14.30
N ALA A 3 0.73 -2.78 -13.13
CA ALA A 3 0.00 -2.65 -11.88
C ALA A 3 -1.05 -1.53 -11.91
N ASN A 4 -0.76 -0.42 -12.60
CA ASN A 4 -1.67 0.71 -12.72
C ASN A 4 -2.94 0.41 -13.53
N ALA A 5 -2.95 -0.66 -14.34
CA ALA A 5 -4.16 -1.11 -15.04
C ALA A 5 -5.12 -1.86 -14.10
N LEU A 6 -4.67 -2.21 -12.89
CA LEU A 6 -5.40 -2.94 -11.86
C LEU A 6 -5.82 -2.07 -10.67
N THR A 7 -5.27 -0.86 -10.55
CA THR A 7 -5.60 0.10 -9.49
C THR A 7 -7.10 0.39 -9.48
N ASP A 8 -7.71 0.36 -8.30
CA ASP A 8 -9.14 0.58 -8.07
C ASP A 8 -10.08 -0.34 -8.87
N ARG A 9 -9.62 -1.55 -9.18
CA ARG A 9 -10.41 -2.57 -9.89
C ARG A 9 -10.45 -3.89 -9.14
N ILE A 10 -11.60 -4.56 -9.24
CA ILE A 10 -11.75 -5.97 -8.87
C ILE A 10 -11.59 -6.76 -10.16
N VAL A 11 -10.58 -7.62 -10.22
CA VAL A 11 -10.30 -8.50 -11.37
C VAL A 11 -10.27 -9.96 -10.93
N PRO A 12 -10.79 -10.89 -11.75
CA PRO A 12 -10.63 -12.32 -11.51
C PRO A 12 -9.15 -12.69 -11.39
N LEU A 13 -8.81 -13.54 -10.42
CA LEU A 13 -7.42 -13.94 -10.22
C LEU A 13 -6.89 -14.81 -11.37
N GLU A 14 -7.79 -15.53 -12.04
CA GLU A 14 -7.48 -16.30 -13.25
C GLU A 14 -7.01 -15.44 -14.42
N ASP A 15 -7.50 -14.19 -14.54
CA ASP A 15 -7.04 -13.24 -15.57
C ASP A 15 -5.59 -12.80 -15.34
N LEU A 16 -5.10 -12.90 -14.10
CA LEU A 16 -3.74 -12.53 -13.72
C LEU A 16 -2.79 -13.71 -13.70
N TRP A 17 -3.23 -14.83 -13.12
CA TRP A 17 -2.38 -15.97 -12.80
C TRP A 17 -2.75 -17.24 -13.57
N GLY A 18 -3.68 -17.16 -14.51
CA GLY A 18 -4.19 -18.30 -15.27
C GLY A 18 -4.89 -19.31 -14.35
N ARG A 19 -4.88 -20.57 -14.77
CA ARG A 19 -5.49 -21.68 -14.02
C ARG A 19 -5.04 -21.76 -12.54
N PRO A 20 -3.74 -21.60 -12.20
CA PRO A 20 -3.31 -21.52 -10.80
C PRO A 20 -3.91 -20.37 -9.99
N GLY A 21 -4.46 -19.33 -10.63
CA GLY A 21 -5.24 -18.28 -9.97
C GLY A 21 -6.66 -18.73 -9.64
N GLY A 22 -7.33 -19.38 -10.60
CA GLY A 22 -8.65 -19.99 -10.38
C GLY A 22 -8.62 -21.06 -9.29
N ASP A 23 -7.62 -21.94 -9.32
CA ASP A 23 -7.43 -22.98 -8.30
C ASP A 23 -7.26 -22.37 -6.89
N LEU A 24 -6.47 -21.30 -6.76
CA LEU A 24 -6.34 -20.59 -5.50
C LEU A 24 -7.67 -19.96 -5.05
N CYS A 25 -8.45 -19.38 -5.96
CA CYS A 25 -9.77 -18.85 -5.60
C CYS A 25 -10.67 -19.93 -4.97
N PHE A 26 -10.71 -21.13 -5.54
CA PHE A 26 -11.44 -22.26 -4.95
C PHE A 26 -10.88 -22.66 -3.58
N GLU A 27 -9.55 -22.70 -3.43
CA GLU A 27 -8.93 -22.92 -2.13
C GLU A 27 -9.35 -21.84 -1.13
N LEU A 28 -9.30 -20.56 -1.47
CA LEU A 28 -9.67 -19.49 -0.53
C LEU A 28 -11.15 -19.58 -0.10
N LEU A 29 -12.05 -19.95 -1.01
CA LEU A 29 -13.47 -20.18 -0.67
C LEU A 29 -13.68 -21.36 0.28
N ALA A 30 -12.80 -22.35 0.26
CA ALA A 30 -12.85 -23.51 1.15
C ALA A 30 -12.20 -23.26 2.53
N ALA A 31 -11.61 -22.08 2.77
CA ALA A 31 -11.01 -21.75 4.06
C ALA A 31 -12.10 -21.54 5.13
N ARG A 32 -11.88 -22.08 6.33
CA ARG A 32 -12.83 -22.04 7.44
C ARG A 32 -12.61 -20.87 8.39
N SER A 33 -11.54 -20.10 8.19
CA SER A 33 -11.18 -18.99 9.05
C SER A 33 -10.35 -17.94 8.31
N GLN A 34 -10.36 -16.71 8.83
CA GLN A 34 -9.55 -15.62 8.28
C GLN A 34 -8.03 -15.88 8.34
N PRO A 35 -7.45 -16.46 9.42
CA PRO A 35 -6.04 -16.84 9.43
C PRO A 35 -5.68 -17.85 8.33
N GLU A 36 -6.59 -18.78 8.02
CA GLU A 36 -6.37 -19.77 6.97
C GLU A 36 -6.39 -19.14 5.56
N VAL A 37 -7.30 -18.19 5.31
CA VAL A 37 -7.27 -17.37 4.08
C VAL A 37 -5.92 -16.67 3.94
N LEU A 38 -5.45 -16.03 5.01
CA LEU A 38 -4.20 -15.28 4.99
C LEU A 38 -2.98 -16.18 4.73
N ASP A 39 -2.92 -17.37 5.37
CA ASP A 39 -1.85 -18.35 5.12
C ASP A 39 -1.82 -18.81 3.67
N ARG A 40 -2.99 -19.16 3.11
CA ARG A 40 -3.13 -19.62 1.71
C ARG A 40 -2.69 -18.55 0.72
N VAL A 41 -3.15 -17.30 0.90
CA VAL A 41 -2.73 -16.17 0.06
C VAL A 41 -1.23 -15.92 0.19
N SER A 42 -0.69 -15.87 1.41
CA SER A 42 0.73 -15.57 1.67
C SER A 42 1.64 -16.62 1.00
N ARG A 43 1.27 -17.90 1.12
CA ARG A 43 1.97 -19.01 0.48
C ARG A 43 1.95 -18.90 -1.04
N ALA A 44 0.79 -18.62 -1.63
CA ALA A 44 0.65 -18.49 -3.08
C ALA A 44 1.44 -17.30 -3.66
N ILE A 45 1.53 -16.20 -2.92
CA ILE A 45 2.37 -15.03 -3.28
C ILE A 45 3.85 -15.40 -3.18
N ALA A 46 4.29 -16.01 -2.08
CA ALA A 46 5.69 -16.38 -1.87
C ALA A 46 6.22 -17.31 -2.96
N LEU A 47 5.44 -18.35 -3.31
CA LEU A 47 5.81 -19.29 -4.38
C LEU A 47 6.02 -18.59 -5.73
N ARG A 48 5.21 -17.58 -6.05
CA ARG A 48 5.33 -16.81 -7.30
C ARG A 48 6.47 -15.80 -7.27
N ALA A 49 6.71 -15.15 -6.13
CA ALA A 49 7.79 -14.17 -5.98
C ALA A 49 9.18 -14.78 -6.28
N HIS A 50 9.37 -16.07 -5.99
CA HIS A 50 10.61 -16.79 -6.27
C HIS A 50 10.77 -17.23 -7.73
N GLN A 51 9.73 -17.17 -8.54
CA GLN A 51 9.73 -17.71 -9.91
C GLN A 51 9.93 -16.64 -11.00
N THR A 52 9.88 -15.36 -10.65
CA THR A 52 9.88 -14.27 -11.64
C THR A 52 11.23 -13.59 -11.77
N PHE A 53 11.73 -13.48 -13.00
CA PHE A 53 12.77 -12.50 -13.35
C PHE A 53 12.27 -11.09 -13.01
N GLU A 54 13.10 -10.28 -12.35
CA GLU A 54 12.75 -8.92 -11.96
C GLU A 54 13.22 -7.90 -13.03
N PRO A 55 12.30 -7.27 -13.77
CA PRO A 55 12.65 -6.20 -14.72
C PRO A 55 13.31 -5.01 -14.01
N ALA A 56 14.16 -4.28 -14.72
CA ALA A 56 14.83 -3.08 -14.17
C ALA A 56 13.84 -2.04 -13.60
N SER A 57 12.66 -1.88 -14.23
CA SER A 57 11.61 -0.99 -13.73
C SER A 57 11.00 -1.44 -12.40
N ALA A 58 10.84 -2.75 -12.21
CA ALA A 58 10.33 -3.32 -10.95
C ALA A 58 11.36 -3.14 -9.83
N ARG A 59 12.64 -3.40 -10.13
CA ARG A 59 13.75 -3.16 -9.21
C ARG A 59 13.86 -1.70 -8.79
N LEU A 60 13.72 -0.77 -9.74
CA LEU A 60 13.71 0.66 -9.47
C LEU A 60 12.54 1.04 -8.57
N ALA A 61 11.34 0.54 -8.86
CA ALA A 61 10.15 0.78 -8.05
C ALA A 61 10.32 0.23 -6.62
N ARG A 62 10.83 -0.99 -6.45
CA ARG A 62 11.09 -1.59 -5.13
C ARG A 62 12.08 -0.77 -4.32
N ARG A 63 13.19 -0.33 -4.93
CA ARG A 63 14.17 0.53 -4.23
C ARG A 63 13.55 1.87 -3.84
N ALA A 64 12.71 2.45 -4.69
CA ALA A 64 12.00 3.68 -4.36
C ALA A 64 10.98 3.51 -3.22
N VAL A 65 10.25 2.39 -3.19
CA VAL A 65 9.37 2.04 -2.05
C VAL A 65 10.17 2.02 -0.76
N HIS A 66 11.29 1.30 -0.73
CA HIS A 66 12.14 1.21 0.46
C HIS A 66 12.64 2.58 0.95
N LEU A 67 13.05 3.46 0.03
CA LEU A 67 13.48 4.81 0.40
C LEU A 67 12.33 5.67 0.93
N LEU A 68 11.13 5.58 0.32
CA LEU A 68 9.94 6.33 0.74
C LEU A 68 9.37 5.85 2.08
N GLU A 69 9.52 4.56 2.42
CA GLU A 69 9.12 4.01 3.73
C GLU A 69 10.06 4.47 4.87
N GLY A 70 11.31 4.78 4.54
CA GLY A 70 12.31 5.33 5.44
C GLY A 70 12.13 6.83 5.69
N ASP A 71 13.23 7.58 5.61
CA ASP A 71 13.25 9.02 5.94
C ASP A 71 13.13 9.94 4.71
N ALA A 72 13.14 9.38 3.49
CA ALA A 72 13.04 10.20 2.29
C ALA A 72 11.60 10.67 2.06
N VAL A 73 11.30 11.89 2.51
CA VAL A 73 9.95 12.48 2.42
C VAL A 73 9.58 12.90 0.99
N ARG A 74 10.59 13.16 0.14
CA ARG A 74 10.42 13.82 -1.18
C ARG A 74 10.79 12.89 -2.34
N VAL A 75 9.91 12.85 -3.33
CA VAL A 75 10.07 12.03 -4.55
C VAL A 75 11.29 12.48 -5.36
N GLU A 76 11.59 13.77 -5.40
CA GLU A 76 12.76 14.29 -6.13
C GLU A 76 14.07 13.75 -5.55
N THR A 77 14.20 13.78 -4.22
CA THR A 77 15.36 13.23 -3.50
C THR A 77 15.51 11.73 -3.75
N VAL A 78 14.40 10.97 -3.79
CA VAL A 78 14.43 9.55 -4.14
C VAL A 78 14.90 9.33 -5.58
N ALA A 79 14.47 10.16 -6.53
CA ALA A 79 14.90 10.07 -7.93
C ALA A 79 16.40 10.34 -8.07
N GLU A 80 16.90 11.38 -7.40
CA GLU A 80 18.33 11.73 -7.34
C GLU A 80 19.17 10.60 -6.75
N GLN A 81 18.78 10.06 -5.60
CA GLN A 81 19.48 8.93 -4.94
C GLN A 81 19.51 7.66 -5.81
N LEU A 82 18.51 7.47 -6.65
CA LEU A 82 18.43 6.33 -7.57
C LEU A 82 19.07 6.61 -8.93
N GLY A 83 19.62 7.80 -9.16
CA GLY A 83 20.29 8.17 -10.41
C GLY A 83 19.35 8.26 -11.61
N VAL A 84 18.08 8.61 -11.39
CA VAL A 84 17.06 8.70 -12.46
C VAL A 84 16.34 10.04 -12.42
N THR A 85 15.73 10.42 -13.54
CA THR A 85 14.83 11.59 -13.55
C THR A 85 13.53 11.27 -12.79
N ALA A 86 12.92 12.30 -12.19
CA ALA A 86 11.62 12.16 -11.53
C ALA A 86 10.53 11.59 -12.47
N ARG A 87 10.58 11.94 -13.76
CA ARG A 87 9.67 11.38 -14.78
C ARG A 87 9.88 9.88 -14.99
N HIS A 88 11.12 9.42 -15.05
CA HIS A 88 11.43 7.99 -15.16
C HIS A 88 10.97 7.24 -13.90
N LEU A 89 11.30 7.78 -12.73
CA LEU A 89 10.86 7.20 -11.45
C LEU A 89 9.34 7.06 -11.41
N ARG A 90 8.60 8.15 -11.70
CA ARG A 90 7.13 8.11 -11.69
C ARG A 90 6.56 7.04 -12.61
N ARG A 91 7.09 6.91 -13.84
CA ARG A 91 6.63 5.91 -14.81
C ARG A 91 6.88 4.48 -14.31
N ALA A 92 8.10 4.20 -13.87
CA ALA A 92 8.47 2.87 -13.35
C ALA A 92 7.67 2.52 -12.09
N PHE A 93 7.55 3.47 -11.16
CA PHE A 93 6.82 3.30 -9.92
C PHE A 93 5.33 3.03 -10.17
N THR A 94 4.67 3.86 -10.97
CA THR A 94 3.23 3.68 -11.28
C THR A 94 2.97 2.35 -11.98
N ALA A 95 3.81 1.96 -12.94
CA ALA A 95 3.65 0.70 -13.66
C ALA A 95 3.84 -0.56 -12.80
N ASN A 96 4.59 -0.48 -11.69
CA ASN A 96 4.92 -1.66 -10.86
C ASN A 96 4.25 -1.64 -9.47
N VAL A 97 3.88 -0.46 -8.94
CA VAL A 97 3.20 -0.28 -7.64
C VAL A 97 1.72 0.03 -7.82
N GLY A 98 1.32 0.58 -8.96
CA GLY A 98 -0.08 0.90 -9.29
C GLY A 98 -0.48 2.35 -9.02
N ILE A 99 0.18 3.02 -8.07
CA ILE A 99 -0.03 4.43 -7.73
C ILE A 99 1.22 5.27 -7.96
N GLY A 100 1.10 6.60 -7.93
CA GLY A 100 2.24 7.49 -8.04
C GLY A 100 3.12 7.49 -6.78
N PRO A 101 4.43 7.80 -6.91
CA PRO A 101 5.33 7.85 -5.75
C PRO A 101 4.94 8.94 -4.73
N LYS A 102 4.31 10.03 -5.18
CA LYS A 102 3.79 11.08 -4.30
C LYS A 102 2.63 10.56 -3.44
N ASP A 103 1.70 9.84 -4.05
CA ASP A 103 0.53 9.29 -3.35
C ASP A 103 0.96 8.19 -2.38
N PHE A 104 1.91 7.34 -2.79
CA PHE A 104 2.54 6.37 -1.91
C PHE A 104 3.19 7.06 -0.69
N ALA A 105 3.97 8.12 -0.91
CA ALA A 105 4.60 8.86 0.18
C ALA A 105 3.59 9.47 1.16
N ARG A 106 2.45 9.98 0.66
CA ARG A 106 1.35 10.48 1.51
C ARG A 106 0.78 9.35 2.38
N THR A 107 0.52 8.18 1.80
CA THR A 107 0.04 7.00 2.53
C THR A 107 1.03 6.56 3.61
N VAL A 108 2.33 6.52 3.32
CA VAL A 108 3.37 6.17 4.31
C VAL A 108 3.38 7.15 5.48
N ARG A 109 3.36 8.47 5.21
CA ARG A 109 3.34 9.51 6.26
C ARG A 109 2.08 9.40 7.11
N LEU A 110 0.93 9.19 6.50
CA LEU A 110 -0.33 9.01 7.22
C LEU A 110 -0.30 7.75 8.09
N GLN A 111 0.23 6.63 7.58
CA GLN A 111 0.40 5.41 8.37
C GLN A 111 1.35 5.63 9.56
N ARG A 112 2.44 6.40 9.37
CA ARG A 112 3.34 6.80 10.47
C ARG A 112 2.59 7.61 11.51
N ALA A 113 1.85 8.63 11.10
CA ALA A 113 1.02 9.44 12.00
C ALA A 113 0.02 8.58 12.79
N VAL A 114 -0.69 7.67 12.11
CA VAL A 114 -1.65 6.74 12.74
C VAL A 114 -0.97 5.88 13.80
N ARG A 115 0.21 5.30 13.52
CA ARG A 115 0.95 4.49 14.51
C ARG A 115 1.32 5.30 15.75
N MET A 116 1.70 6.57 15.59
CA MET A 116 2.07 7.45 16.70
C MET A 116 0.88 7.79 17.63
N THR A 117 -0.35 7.65 17.14
CA THR A 117 -1.55 7.87 17.99
C THR A 117 -1.70 6.87 19.12
N ALA A 118 -0.97 5.74 19.06
CA ALA A 118 -0.90 4.75 20.13
C ALA A 118 -0.24 5.31 21.41
N THR A 119 0.67 6.28 21.27
CA THR A 119 1.48 6.82 22.39
C THR A 119 1.32 8.32 22.59
N SER A 120 0.71 9.05 21.65
CA SER A 120 0.50 10.50 21.75
C SER A 120 -0.88 10.93 21.24
N ARG A 121 -1.38 12.04 21.79
CA ARG A 121 -2.58 12.76 21.30
C ARG A 121 -2.27 14.18 20.83
N ASP A 122 -0.99 14.56 20.84
CA ASP A 122 -0.52 15.84 20.33
C ASP A 122 -0.40 15.78 18.80
N TRP A 123 -1.45 16.23 18.11
CA TRP A 123 -1.50 16.22 16.65
C TRP A 123 -0.51 17.17 15.98
N GLY A 124 -0.08 18.23 16.66
CA GLY A 124 0.94 19.13 16.15
C GLY A 124 2.28 18.42 16.09
N ARG A 125 2.67 17.77 17.20
CA ARG A 125 3.89 16.96 17.25
C ARG A 125 3.83 15.76 16.31
N ILE A 126 2.71 15.03 16.28
CA ILE A 126 2.52 13.88 15.38
C ILE A 126 2.69 14.31 13.92
N ALA A 127 2.18 15.48 13.52
CA ALA A 127 2.35 15.97 12.16
C ALA A 127 3.83 16.15 11.81
N VAL A 128 4.59 16.85 12.64
CA VAL A 128 6.02 17.10 12.42
C VAL A 128 6.80 15.78 12.38
N ASP A 129 6.63 14.93 13.39
CA ASP A 129 7.36 13.66 13.51
C ASP A 129 6.98 12.66 12.38
N ALA A 130 5.77 12.78 11.83
CA ALA A 130 5.32 11.99 10.68
C ALA A 130 5.76 12.57 9.31
N GLY A 131 6.44 13.73 9.29
CA GLY A 131 6.96 14.35 8.09
C GLY A 131 5.98 15.27 7.35
N TYR A 132 4.94 15.76 8.05
CA TYR A 132 4.07 16.82 7.55
C TYR A 132 4.69 18.21 7.81
N TYR A 133 4.34 19.16 6.95
CA TYR A 133 4.72 20.55 7.15
C TYR A 133 4.05 21.15 8.39
N ASP A 134 2.76 20.84 8.58
CA ASP A 134 1.97 21.25 9.73
C ASP A 134 0.80 20.29 9.97
N GLN A 135 0.05 20.55 11.03
CA GLN A 135 -1.15 19.78 11.38
C GLN A 135 -2.27 19.90 10.33
N ALA A 136 -2.38 21.04 9.63
CA ALA A 136 -3.44 21.23 8.63
C ALA A 136 -3.25 20.29 7.42
N HIS A 137 -2.01 20.09 6.99
CA HIS A 137 -1.67 19.12 5.94
C HIS A 137 -1.97 17.68 6.38
N LEU A 138 -1.68 17.33 7.65
CA LEU A 138 -2.04 16.02 8.20
C LEU A 138 -3.56 15.81 8.21
N ILE A 139 -4.33 16.82 8.62
CA ILE A 139 -5.79 16.74 8.65
C ILE A 139 -6.36 16.59 7.24
N ALA A 140 -5.79 17.28 6.25
CA ALA A 140 -6.20 17.16 4.84
C ALA A 140 -5.99 15.73 4.32
N ASP A 141 -4.81 15.15 4.53
CA ASP A 141 -4.52 13.76 4.16
C ASP A 141 -5.43 12.75 4.88
N PHE A 142 -5.74 12.97 6.17
CA PHE A 142 -6.70 12.15 6.91
C PHE A 142 -8.07 12.11 6.24
N ARG A 143 -8.58 13.27 5.82
CA ARG A 143 -9.88 13.37 5.14
C ARG A 143 -9.84 12.71 3.78
N GLU A 144 -8.79 12.94 3.00
CA GLU A 144 -8.70 12.43 1.62
C GLU A 144 -8.47 10.91 1.58
N LEU A 145 -7.61 10.38 2.47
CA LEU A 145 -7.18 8.98 2.41
C LEU A 145 -7.97 8.04 3.33
N ILE A 146 -8.44 8.52 4.49
CA ILE A 146 -9.22 7.71 5.45
C ILE A 146 -10.71 8.06 5.41
N GLY A 147 -11.08 9.23 4.87
CA GLY A 147 -12.47 9.72 4.89
C GLY A 147 -12.90 10.25 6.26
N LEU A 148 -11.99 10.38 7.22
CA LEU A 148 -12.28 10.81 8.59
C LEU A 148 -11.34 11.94 9.03
N THR A 149 -11.77 12.72 10.02
CA THR A 149 -10.85 13.62 10.73
C THR A 149 -10.02 12.82 11.75
N PRO A 150 -8.85 13.33 12.18
CA PRO A 150 -8.05 12.66 13.20
C PRO A 150 -8.83 12.39 14.50
N GLY A 151 -9.63 13.36 14.95
CA GLY A 151 -10.48 13.20 16.13
C GLY A 151 -11.56 12.13 15.98
N ALA A 152 -12.19 12.04 14.81
CA ALA A 152 -13.18 10.99 14.51
C ALA A 152 -12.53 9.60 14.43
N TYR A 153 -11.34 9.52 13.82
CA TYR A 153 -10.55 8.30 13.76
C TYR A 153 -10.27 7.73 15.14
N MET A 154 -9.89 8.57 16.11
CA MET A 154 -9.61 8.12 17.48
C MET A 154 -10.82 7.65 18.28
N LYS A 155 -12.03 8.05 17.88
CA LYS A 155 -13.28 7.61 18.50
C LYS A 155 -13.81 6.32 17.88
N ARG A 156 -13.21 5.86 16.78
CA ARG A 156 -13.63 4.64 16.11
C ARG A 156 -13.26 3.45 17.00
N PRO A 157 -14.21 2.54 17.30
CA PRO A 157 -13.88 1.26 17.89
C PRO A 157 -12.85 0.56 17.00
N ALA A 158 -11.90 -0.18 17.58
CA ALA A 158 -11.05 -1.05 16.79
C ALA A 158 -11.97 -1.92 15.92
N ALA A 159 -11.77 -1.89 14.60
CA ALA A 159 -12.65 -2.60 13.69
C ALA A 159 -12.65 -4.08 14.07
N SER A 160 -13.79 -4.59 14.54
CA SER A 160 -14.02 -6.03 14.55
C SER A 160 -14.05 -6.48 13.08
N PRO A 161 -13.33 -7.55 12.70
CA PRO A 161 -13.35 -8.03 11.33
C PRO A 161 -14.81 -8.32 10.94
N GLY A 162 -15.32 -7.57 9.97
CA GLY A 162 -16.67 -7.78 9.45
C GLY A 162 -16.79 -9.15 8.80
N PRO A 163 -17.98 -9.76 8.79
CA PRO A 163 -18.18 -11.05 8.14
C PRO A 163 -17.73 -10.96 6.68
N ALA A 164 -16.98 -11.98 6.23
CA ALA A 164 -16.51 -12.10 4.86
C ALA A 164 -17.69 -12.01 3.90
N GLN A 165 -17.97 -10.80 3.37
CA GLN A 165 -18.91 -10.64 2.28
C GLN A 165 -18.26 -11.25 1.04
N GLY A 166 -19.01 -12.18 0.44
CA GLY A 166 -18.51 -13.19 -0.49
C GLY A 166 -17.52 -12.64 -1.50
N VAL A 167 -16.37 -13.32 -1.57
CA VAL A 167 -15.43 -13.20 -2.67
C VAL A 167 -16.22 -13.54 -3.93
N ARG A 168 -16.55 -12.52 -4.73
CA ARG A 168 -17.00 -12.72 -6.10
C ARG A 168 -15.75 -13.11 -6.89
N CYS A 169 -15.55 -14.41 -7.03
CA CYS A 169 -14.65 -14.98 -8.02
C CYS A 169 -15.17 -14.68 -9.42
#